data_AF-A0A2J5NHB9-F1
#
_entry.id   AF-A0A2J5NHB9-F1
#
_cell.length_a   1.000
_cell.length_b   1.000
_cell.length_c   1.000
_cell.angle_alpha   90.00
_cell.angle_beta   90.00
_cell.angle_gamma   90.00
#
_symmetry.space_group_name_H-M   'P 1'
#
loop_
_entity.id
_entity.type
_entity.pdbx_description
1 polymer ?
#
loop_
_entity_poly.entity_id
_entity_poly.type
_entity_poly.pdbx_seq_one_letter_code
_entity_poly.pdbx_strand_id
1 'polypeptide(L)'
;MSCPGVCTGALLQCSFGIAPGTLNILPASRTLISNMPMANIMDNKPFVNIMPFGMCSSIANPTVAAATAAALGVLTPMPCIPTTPAPWAPGSPTVLVGNMPALTAQSKLICIWG
;
A
#
# COMPACT_ATOMS: atom_id res chain seq x y z
N MET A 1 -6.59 19.24 15.01
CA MET A 1 -6.88 19.39 13.57
C MET A 1 -6.90 18.00 12.98
N SER A 2 -8.04 17.59 12.46
CA SER A 2 -8.40 16.24 12.06
C SER A 2 -7.36 15.63 11.11
N CYS A 3 -6.90 14.43 11.45
CA CYS A 3 -6.09 13.65 10.52
C CYS A 3 -6.94 13.41 9.26
N PRO A 4 -6.51 13.89 8.08
CA PRO A 4 -7.32 13.77 6.87
C PRO A 4 -7.55 12.29 6.58
N GLY A 5 -8.82 11.90 6.47
CA GLY A 5 -9.22 10.55 6.10
C GLY A 5 -8.73 10.25 4.69
N VAL A 6 -8.11 9.09 4.51
CA VAL A 6 -7.60 8.66 3.20
C VAL A 6 -8.76 8.09 2.38
N CYS A 7 -8.87 8.49 1.12
CA CYS A 7 -9.92 8.05 0.19
C CYS A 7 -9.32 7.33 -1.01
N THR A 8 -10.17 6.72 -1.84
CA THR A 8 -9.73 6.18 -3.14
C THR A 8 -9.00 7.25 -3.97
N GLY A 9 -7.98 6.84 -4.72
CA GLY A 9 -7.12 7.73 -5.51
C GLY A 9 -5.96 8.36 -4.73
N ALA A 10 -5.83 8.09 -3.42
CA ALA A 10 -4.67 8.54 -2.66
C ALA A 10 -3.36 7.95 -3.21
N LEU A 11 -2.31 8.77 -3.23
CA LEU A 11 -0.98 8.34 -3.64
C LEU A 11 -0.28 7.64 -2.47
N LEU A 12 0.27 6.47 -2.75
CA LEU A 12 1.09 5.68 -1.84
C LEU A 12 2.56 5.81 -2.24
N GLN A 13 3.44 5.85 -1.25
CA GLN A 13 4.88 5.85 -1.46
C GLN A 13 5.50 4.61 -0.80
N CYS A 14 6.24 3.83 -1.58
CA CYS A 14 7.04 2.70 -1.10
C CYS A 14 8.51 3.11 -1.02
N SER A 15 9.22 2.70 0.03
CA SER A 15 10.65 2.98 0.22
C SER A 15 11.55 2.33 -0.84
N PHE A 16 11.10 1.24 -1.46
CA PHE A 16 11.85 0.46 -2.46
C PHE A 16 11.23 0.51 -3.87
N GLY A 17 10.15 1.28 -4.04
CA GLY A 17 9.48 1.47 -5.33
C GLY A 17 10.06 2.68 -6.07
N ILE A 18 10.11 2.62 -7.40
CA ILE A 18 10.58 3.77 -8.21
C ILE A 18 9.45 4.74 -8.61
N ALA A 19 8.20 4.33 -8.45
CA ALA A 19 7.03 5.15 -8.80
C ALA A 19 5.98 5.11 -7.67
N PRO A 20 5.19 6.18 -7.50
CA PRO A 20 4.07 6.17 -6.57
C PRO A 20 3.01 5.16 -7.02
N GLY A 21 2.44 4.45 -6.05
CA GLY A 21 1.28 3.60 -6.26
C GLY A 21 0.00 4.38 -5.99
N THR A 22 -1.13 3.91 -6.51
CA THR A 22 -2.45 4.47 -6.19
C THR A 22 -3.19 3.54 -5.24
N LEU A 23 -3.85 4.10 -4.23
CA LEU A 23 -4.77 3.39 -3.35
C LEU A 23 -6.14 3.33 -4.01
N ASN A 24 -6.63 2.12 -4.25
CA ASN A 24 -7.96 1.89 -4.82
C ASN A 24 -8.89 1.28 -3.76
N ILE A 25 -9.96 1.96 -3.42
CA ILE A 25 -10.87 1.51 -2.37
C ILE A 25 -12.20 1.10 -2.98
N LEU A 26 -12.60 -0.14 -2.71
CA LEU A 26 -13.93 -0.63 -3.06
C LEU A 26 -14.96 -0.02 -2.11
N PRO A 27 -16.19 0.28 -2.56
CA PRO A 27 -17.27 0.82 -1.72
C PRO A 27 -17.88 -0.22 -0.76
N ALA A 28 -17.06 -1.12 -0.20
CA ALA A 28 -17.48 -2.21 0.67
C ALA A 28 -17.99 -1.70 2.04
N SER A 29 -17.32 -0.69 2.61
CA SER A 29 -17.69 -0.11 3.90
C SER A 29 -18.89 0.83 3.85
N ARG A 30 -19.38 1.18 2.64
CA ARG A 30 -20.50 2.12 2.41
C ARG A 30 -20.33 3.51 3.06
N THR A 31 -19.10 3.86 3.44
CA THR A 31 -18.75 5.18 3.99
C THR A 31 -18.08 5.99 2.89
N LEU A 32 -18.66 7.14 2.57
CA LEU A 32 -18.14 8.04 1.54
C LEU A 32 -17.71 9.36 2.18
N ILE A 33 -16.56 9.89 1.76
CA ILE A 33 -16.13 11.26 2.02
C ILE A 33 -16.06 11.95 0.66
N SER A 34 -16.74 13.09 0.51
CA SER A 34 -16.75 13.84 -0.76
C SER A 34 -17.12 12.97 -1.96
N ASN A 35 -18.09 12.07 -1.79
CA ASN A 35 -18.55 11.10 -2.80
C ASN A 35 -17.50 10.05 -3.23
N MET A 36 -16.42 9.90 -2.46
CA MET A 36 -15.36 8.90 -2.67
C MET A 36 -15.36 7.87 -1.53
N PRO A 37 -15.14 6.57 -1.82
CA PRO A 37 -14.96 5.55 -0.79
C PRO A 37 -13.82 5.89 0.16
N MET A 38 -14.14 5.90 1.46
CA MET A 38 -13.18 6.11 2.52
C MET A 38 -12.44 4.80 2.84
N ALA A 39 -11.12 4.87 3.01
CA ALA A 39 -10.29 3.73 3.34
C ALA A 39 -10.32 3.39 4.83
N ASN A 40 -10.12 2.11 5.16
CA ASN A 40 -9.86 1.61 6.50
C ASN A 40 -8.57 0.77 6.56
N ILE A 41 -8.21 0.32 7.75
CA ILE A 41 -6.96 -0.44 7.95
C ILE A 41 -6.91 -1.80 7.22
N MET A 42 -8.05 -2.36 6.81
CA MET A 42 -8.14 -3.65 6.13
C MET A 42 -8.06 -3.54 4.60
N ASP A 43 -7.98 -2.33 4.05
CA ASP A 43 -7.74 -2.07 2.62
C ASP A 43 -6.27 -2.32 2.25
N ASN A 44 -5.79 -3.52 2.53
CA ASN A 44 -4.40 -3.96 2.41
C ASN A 44 -4.17 -4.98 1.30
N LYS A 45 -5.16 -5.23 0.44
CA LYS A 45 -5.10 -6.29 -0.56
C LYS A 45 -4.24 -5.89 -1.76
N PRO A 46 -3.17 -6.66 -2.09
CA PRO A 46 -2.40 -6.44 -3.30
C PRO A 46 -3.26 -6.50 -4.56
N PHE A 47 -2.97 -5.66 -5.55
CA PHE A 47 -3.66 -5.58 -6.85
C PHE A 47 -5.16 -5.25 -6.80
N VAL A 48 -5.74 -5.10 -5.60
CA VAL A 48 -7.10 -4.62 -5.41
C VAL A 48 -7.05 -3.24 -4.79
N ASN A 49 -6.41 -3.14 -3.61
CA ASN A 49 -6.25 -1.89 -2.90
C ASN A 49 -4.92 -1.20 -3.20
N ILE A 50 -3.83 -1.98 -3.22
CA ILE A 50 -2.48 -1.44 -3.39
C ILE A 50 -2.02 -1.77 -4.80
N MET A 51 -1.91 -0.73 -5.64
CA MET A 51 -1.32 -0.87 -6.96
C MET A 51 0.22 -0.98 -6.87
N PRO A 52 0.87 -1.64 -7.85
CA PRO A 52 2.33 -1.72 -7.95
C PRO A 52 3.04 -0.36 -7.96
N PHE A 53 4.24 -0.31 -7.37
CA PHE A 53 5.09 0.89 -7.31
C PHE A 53 6.10 0.98 -8.47
N GLY A 54 5.69 0.51 -9.66
CA GLY A 54 6.56 0.37 -10.84
C GLY A 54 7.55 -0.79 -10.68
N MET A 55 8.80 -0.48 -10.35
CA MET A 55 9.88 -1.45 -10.12
C MET A 55 10.30 -1.45 -8.65
N CYS A 56 10.59 -2.63 -8.13
CA CYS A 56 11.08 -2.86 -6.78
C CYS A 56 12.60 -3.06 -6.80
N SER A 57 13.31 -2.39 -5.91
CA SER A 57 14.76 -2.54 -5.70
C SER A 57 15.14 -3.39 -4.49
N SER A 58 14.17 -3.97 -3.78
CA SER A 58 14.45 -4.79 -2.61
C SER A 58 14.90 -6.19 -2.98
N ILE A 59 16.00 -6.65 -2.40
CA ILE A 59 16.52 -8.00 -2.57
C ILE A 59 15.68 -9.07 -1.84
N ALA A 60 14.79 -8.66 -0.94
CA ALA A 60 13.82 -9.58 -0.33
C ALA A 60 12.76 -10.03 -1.33
N ASN A 61 12.54 -9.29 -2.42
CA ASN A 61 11.70 -9.76 -3.52
C ASN A 61 12.45 -10.86 -4.30
N PRO A 62 11.92 -12.09 -4.37
CA PRO A 62 12.61 -13.22 -5.00
C PRO A 62 12.93 -12.98 -6.48
N THR A 63 12.11 -12.19 -7.19
CA THR A 63 12.37 -11.84 -8.59
C THR A 63 13.57 -10.90 -8.73
N VAL A 64 13.71 -9.92 -7.83
CA VAL A 64 14.87 -9.00 -7.80
C VAL A 64 16.12 -9.77 -7.42
N ALA A 65 16.03 -10.67 -6.43
CA ALA A 65 17.16 -11.51 -6.00
C ALA A 65 17.66 -12.42 -7.14
N ALA A 66 16.75 -13.13 -7.82
CA ALA A 66 17.09 -14.02 -8.93
C ALA A 66 17.70 -13.24 -10.10
N ALA A 67 17.15 -12.09 -10.44
CA ALA A 67 17.67 -11.25 -11.52
C ALA A 67 19.04 -10.65 -11.17
N THR A 68 19.24 -10.24 -9.92
CA THR A 68 20.50 -9.71 -9.43
C THR A 68 21.58 -10.80 -9.47
N ALA A 69 21.22 -12.05 -9.11
CA ALA A 69 22.11 -13.19 -9.26
C ALA A 69 22.47 -13.47 -10.73
N ALA A 70 21.50 -13.37 -11.64
CA ALA A 70 21.73 -13.54 -13.08
C ALA A 70 22.59 -12.41 -13.67
N ALA A 71 22.54 -11.21 -13.10
CA ALA A 71 23.36 -10.06 -13.46
C ALA A 71 24.69 -10.01 -12.69
N LEU A 72 25.18 -11.15 -12.21
CA LEU A 72 26.48 -11.28 -11.51
C LEU A 72 26.61 -10.37 -10.28
N GLY A 73 25.50 -10.15 -9.56
CA GLY A 73 25.44 -9.34 -8.35
C GLY A 73 25.11 -7.86 -8.58
N VAL A 74 24.91 -7.42 -9.83
CA VAL A 74 24.41 -6.07 -10.11
C VAL A 74 22.93 -6.00 -9.77
N LEU A 75 22.53 -5.05 -8.91
CA LEU A 75 21.13 -4.88 -8.54
C LEU A 75 20.27 -4.60 -9.77
N THR A 76 19.38 -5.54 -10.11
CA THR A 76 18.44 -5.41 -11.22
C THR A 76 17.03 -5.27 -10.68
N PRO A 77 16.46 -4.07 -10.67
CA PRO A 77 15.07 -3.86 -10.28
C PRO A 77 14.14 -4.72 -11.13
N MET A 78 13.12 -5.29 -10.49
CA MET A 78 12.08 -6.10 -11.15
C MET A 78 10.70 -5.54 -10.84
N PRO A 79 9.66 -5.85 -11.64
CA PRO A 79 8.31 -5.34 -11.41
C PRO A 79 7.86 -5.56 -9.97
N CYS A 80 7.33 -4.49 -9.35
CA CYS A 80 6.88 -4.55 -7.97
C CYS A 80 5.61 -5.41 -7.88
N ILE A 81 5.67 -6.49 -7.10
CA ILE A 81 4.50 -7.29 -6.71
C ILE A 81 4.23 -6.97 -5.25
N PRO A 82 3.24 -6.12 -4.92
CA PRO A 82 2.96 -5.77 -3.53
C PRO A 82 2.59 -7.03 -2.74
N THR A 83 3.20 -7.24 -1.57
CA THR A 83 2.89 -8.38 -0.72
C THR A 83 2.73 -7.90 0.71
N THR A 84 1.50 -7.70 1.14
CA THR A 84 1.15 -6.98 2.38
C THR A 84 0.17 -7.81 3.21
N PRO A 85 0.66 -8.78 4.02
CA PRO A 85 -0.21 -9.71 4.75
C PRO A 85 -0.90 -9.05 5.94
N ALA A 86 -0.26 -8.07 6.57
CA ALA A 86 -0.76 -7.36 7.74
C ALA A 86 -1.62 -6.14 7.35
N PRO A 87 -2.62 -5.76 8.16
CA PRO A 87 -3.37 -4.52 7.98
C PRO A 87 -2.47 -3.28 8.08
N TRP A 88 -3.00 -2.14 7.64
CA TRP A 88 -2.37 -0.84 7.89
C TRP A 88 -2.33 -0.55 9.39
N ALA A 89 -1.29 0.15 9.83
CA ALA A 89 -1.17 0.61 11.22
C ALA A 89 -0.62 2.04 11.28
N PRO A 90 -1.01 2.87 12.26
CA PRO A 90 -1.94 2.56 13.36
C PRO A 90 -3.43 2.72 13.01
N GLY A 91 -3.79 3.43 11.93
CA GLY A 91 -5.17 3.86 11.67
C GLY A 91 -5.62 5.02 12.57
N SER A 92 -6.91 5.38 12.48
CA SER A 92 -7.54 6.42 13.31
C SER A 92 -8.03 5.85 14.64
N PRO A 93 -7.72 6.47 15.80
CA PRO A 93 -8.20 6.01 17.10
C PRO A 93 -9.66 6.36 17.38
N THR A 94 -10.24 7.32 16.66
CA THR A 94 -11.57 7.88 16.96
C THR A 94 -12.58 7.70 15.83
N VAL A 95 -12.13 7.41 14.61
CA VAL A 95 -12.99 7.32 13.43
C VAL A 95 -12.99 5.88 12.93
N LEU A 96 -14.19 5.31 12.78
CA LEU A 96 -14.41 3.98 12.23
C LEU A 96 -15.07 4.05 10.85
N VAL A 97 -14.66 3.15 9.96
CA VAL A 97 -15.14 2.98 8.59
C VAL A 97 -15.42 1.49 8.39
N GLY A 98 -16.70 1.12 8.28
CA GLY A 98 -17.10 -0.30 8.21
C GLY A 98 -16.66 -1.11 9.44
N ASN A 99 -16.86 -0.57 10.64
CA ASN A 99 -16.45 -1.15 11.94
C ASN A 99 -14.94 -1.37 12.14
N MET A 100 -14.10 -0.75 11.30
CA MET A 100 -12.65 -0.82 11.42
C MET A 100 -12.07 0.59 11.51
N PRO A 101 -10.91 0.79 12.17
CA PRO A 101 -10.23 2.08 12.20
C PRO A 101 -10.05 2.67 10.80
N ALA A 102 -10.42 3.94 10.65
CA ALA A 102 -10.25 4.68 9.40
C ALA A 102 -8.76 4.79 9.05
N LEU A 103 -8.43 4.74 7.77
CA LEU A 103 -7.07 4.93 7.31
C LEU A 103 -6.71 6.42 7.36
N THR A 104 -5.51 6.71 7.87
CA THR A 104 -4.98 8.07 8.02
C THR A 104 -3.71 8.26 7.18
N ALA A 105 -3.36 9.50 6.86
CA ALA A 105 -2.12 9.80 6.12
C ALA A 105 -0.83 9.35 6.86
N GLN A 106 -0.91 9.11 8.17
CA GLN A 106 0.21 8.60 8.98
C GLN A 106 0.26 7.07 9.02
N SER A 107 -0.77 6.39 8.51
CA SER A 107 -0.82 4.94 8.48
C SER A 107 0.20 4.40 7.48
N LYS A 108 0.91 3.35 7.90
CA LYS A 108 1.90 2.64 7.11
C LYS A 108 1.45 1.21 6.88
N LEU A 109 1.84 0.68 5.74
CA LEU A 109 1.67 -0.72 5.38
C LEU A 109 3.05 -1.35 5.24
N ILE A 110 3.24 -2.53 5.83
CA ILE A 110 4.50 -3.25 5.77
C ILE A 110 4.42 -4.28 4.64
N CYS A 111 5.32 -4.13 3.67
CA CYS A 111 5.52 -5.11 2.62
C CYS A 111 6.47 -6.20 3.10
N ILE A 112 6.27 -7.46 2.69
CA ILE A 112 7.23 -8.55 2.98
C ILE A 112 8.61 -8.24 2.39
N TRP A 113 8.66 -7.43 1.32
CA TRP A 113 9.90 -7.02 0.69
C TRP A 113 10.63 -5.91 1.45
N GLY A 114 10.04 -5.32 2.49
CA GLY A 114 10.58 -4.15 3.20
C GLY A 114 9.71 -2.91 3.05
#